data_AF-A0A7W1L3W3-F1
#
_entry.id   AF-A0A7W1L3W3-F1
#
_cell.length_a   1.000
_cell.length_b   1.000
_cell.length_c   1.000
_cell.angle_alpha   90.00
_cell.angle_beta   90.00
_cell.angle_gamma   90.00
#
_symmetry.space_group_name_H-M   'P 1'
#
loop_
_entity.id
_entity.type
_entity.pdbx_description
1 polymer ?
#
loop_
_entity_poly.entity_id
_entity_poly.type
_entity_poly.pdbx_seq_one_letter_code
_entity_poly.pdbx_strand_id
1 'polypeptide(L)'
;MRQTLEKMAGELAITNRVHFTGVRDDVDALLPSLVLTVLSSHAEGMPLALMEAMAAGLPVVATSVGGVPELVEHRYSGYLVSPDDPRALADAVKELLDNEPLRLRMGAAARVRARDHWPQSLCTERMGALLRQLARSRVVGTEVSRPEATVAAAIAPIAPMKISSKLTPR
;
A
#
# COMPACT_ATOMS: atom_id res chain seq x y z
N MET A 1 -2.69 18.28 -1.52
CA MET A 1 -1.40 17.55 -1.51
C MET A 1 -0.60 17.73 -2.80
N ARG A 2 -1.19 17.52 -4.00
CA ARG A 2 -0.49 17.68 -5.30
C ARG A 2 0.29 19.00 -5.45
N GLN A 3 -0.37 20.14 -5.29
CA GLN A 3 0.26 21.47 -5.44
C GLN A 3 1.47 21.65 -4.51
N THR A 4 1.40 21.14 -3.27
CA THR A 4 2.50 21.18 -2.31
C THR A 4 3.70 20.38 -2.79
N LEU A 5 3.48 19.17 -3.33
CA LEU A 5 4.54 18.31 -3.86
C LEU A 5 5.14 18.86 -5.16
N GLU A 6 4.33 19.44 -6.04
CA GLU A 6 4.81 20.12 -7.26
C GLU A 6 5.70 21.32 -6.91
N LYS A 7 5.30 22.11 -5.90
CA LYS A 7 6.13 23.20 -5.38
C LYS A 7 7.46 22.69 -4.81
N MET A 8 7.43 21.65 -3.98
CA MET A 8 8.65 21.03 -3.44
C MET A 8 9.59 20.51 -4.54
N ALA A 9 9.03 19.89 -5.59
CA ALA A 9 9.84 19.44 -6.73
C ALA A 9 10.54 20.61 -7.46
N GLY A 10 9.89 21.77 -7.52
CA GLY A 10 10.48 23.02 -8.02
C GLY A 10 11.60 23.54 -7.11
N GLU A 11 11.36 23.59 -5.80
CA GLU A 11 12.36 24.00 -4.80
C GLU A 11 13.60 23.08 -4.80
N LEU A 12 13.41 21.79 -5.08
CA LEU A 12 14.48 20.79 -5.21
C LEU A 12 15.11 20.72 -6.61
N ALA A 13 14.63 21.51 -7.58
CA ALA A 13 15.10 21.51 -8.98
C ALA A 13 15.05 20.13 -9.68
N ILE A 14 14.02 19.32 -9.37
CA ILE A 14 13.81 17.98 -9.95
C ILE A 14 12.53 17.86 -10.79
N THR A 15 11.88 18.98 -11.13
CA THR A 15 10.60 18.98 -11.87
C THR A 15 10.66 18.18 -13.18
N ASN A 16 11.81 18.16 -13.88
CA ASN A 16 12.01 17.40 -15.11
C ASN A 16 12.23 15.89 -14.90
N ARG A 17 12.24 15.42 -13.65
CA ARG A 17 12.41 14.00 -13.27
C ARG A 17 11.20 13.43 -12.54
N VAL A 18 10.15 14.23 -12.33
CA VAL A 18 8.94 13.82 -11.60
C VAL A 18 7.73 13.99 -12.50
N HIS A 19 7.01 12.90 -12.73
CA HIS A 19 5.77 12.89 -13.51
C HIS A 19 4.57 12.70 -12.57
N PHE A 20 3.74 13.75 -12.42
CA PHE A 20 2.49 13.67 -11.66
C PHE A 20 1.36 13.18 -12.57
N THR A 21 1.18 11.87 -12.66
CA THR A 21 0.27 11.19 -13.60
C THR A 21 -1.21 11.33 -13.26
N GLY A 22 -1.56 11.61 -11.99
CA GLY A 22 -2.95 11.65 -11.54
C GLY A 22 -3.56 10.25 -11.42
N VAL A 23 -4.89 10.16 -11.56
CA VAL A 23 -5.60 8.88 -11.54
C VAL A 23 -5.40 8.16 -12.88
N ARG A 24 -5.17 6.85 -12.82
CA ARG A 24 -4.86 5.98 -13.96
C ARG A 24 -5.63 4.68 -13.82
N ASP A 25 -6.19 4.21 -14.94
CA ASP A 25 -6.92 2.95 -15.02
C ASP A 25 -6.11 1.85 -15.75
N ASP A 26 -4.90 2.15 -16.21
CA ASP A 26 -4.00 1.27 -16.97
C ASP A 26 -2.74 0.88 -16.18
N VAL A 27 -2.89 0.73 -14.86
CA VAL A 27 -1.79 0.38 -13.94
C VAL A 27 -1.16 -0.96 -14.29
N ASP A 28 -1.96 -1.92 -14.76
CA ASP A 28 -1.53 -3.23 -15.24
C ASP A 28 -0.57 -3.14 -16.44
N ALA A 29 -0.78 -2.18 -17.34
CA ALA A 29 0.12 -1.90 -18.46
C ALA A 29 1.35 -1.09 -18.03
N LEU A 30 1.23 -0.25 -17.00
CA LEU A 30 2.32 0.59 -16.51
C LEU A 30 3.34 -0.18 -15.67
N LEU A 31 2.90 -1.02 -14.73
CA LEU A 31 3.80 -1.72 -13.81
C LEU A 31 4.94 -2.49 -14.52
N PRO A 32 4.70 -3.25 -15.61
CA PRO A 32 5.78 -3.94 -16.33
C PRO A 32 6.86 -3.03 -16.93
N SER A 33 6.56 -1.74 -17.11
CA SER A 33 7.51 -0.74 -17.63
C SER A 33 8.31 -0.02 -16.54
N LEU A 34 8.00 -0.25 -15.27
CA LEU A 34 8.71 0.33 -14.14
C LEU A 34 9.95 -0.51 -13.77
N VAL A 35 10.86 0.11 -13.01
CA VAL A 35 12.10 -0.52 -12.56
C VAL A 35 11.98 -1.04 -11.12
N LEU A 36 11.27 -0.31 -10.26
CA LEU A 36 10.99 -0.62 -8.86
C LEU A 36 9.80 0.22 -8.39
N THR A 37 9.23 -0.12 -7.23
CA THR A 37 8.18 0.70 -6.61
C THR A 37 8.54 1.10 -5.19
N VAL A 38 8.06 2.28 -4.76
CA VAL A 38 8.29 2.82 -3.43
C VAL A 38 6.96 3.11 -2.74
N LEU A 39 6.81 2.65 -1.50
CA LEU A 39 5.66 2.95 -0.64
C LEU A 39 6.14 3.58 0.66
N SER A 40 6.05 4.91 0.77
CA SER A 40 6.55 5.69 1.92
C SER A 40 5.44 6.13 2.89
N SER A 41 4.45 5.27 3.11
CA SER A 41 3.28 5.58 3.94
C SER A 41 3.59 5.58 5.44
N HIS A 42 2.83 6.34 6.24
CA HIS A 42 2.91 6.32 7.71
C HIS A 42 1.98 5.27 8.33
N ALA A 43 0.96 4.81 7.61
CA ALA A 43 0.02 3.80 8.06
C ALA A 43 -0.54 3.03 6.88
N GLU A 44 -0.63 1.71 7.01
CA GLU A 44 -1.14 0.81 5.98
C GLU A 44 -1.85 -0.39 6.62
N GLY A 45 -2.84 -0.96 5.92
CA GLY A 45 -3.42 -2.26 6.28
C GLY A 45 -2.70 -3.37 5.53
N MET A 46 -3.27 -3.77 4.39
CA MET A 46 -2.61 -4.57 3.36
C MET A 46 -2.64 -3.78 2.05
N PRO A 47 -1.59 -3.02 1.71
CA PRO A 47 -1.61 -2.13 0.55
C PRO A 47 -1.69 -2.91 -0.76
N LEU A 48 -2.80 -2.77 -1.48
CA LEU A 48 -3.03 -3.41 -2.78
C LEU A 48 -1.98 -2.99 -3.81
N ALA A 49 -1.62 -1.70 -3.86
CA ALA A 49 -0.59 -1.19 -4.77
C ALA A 49 0.77 -1.89 -4.59
N LEU A 50 1.12 -2.25 -3.35
CA LEU A 50 2.35 -3.00 -3.07
C LEU A 50 2.24 -4.45 -3.58
N MET A 51 1.10 -5.10 -3.33
CA MET A 51 0.84 -6.46 -3.81
C MET A 51 0.81 -6.54 -5.34
N GLU A 52 0.22 -5.56 -6.02
CA GLU A 52 0.19 -5.44 -7.49
C GLU A 52 1.60 -5.28 -8.06
N ALA A 53 2.43 -4.42 -7.46
CA ALA A 53 3.83 -4.25 -7.85
C ALA A 53 4.64 -5.54 -7.67
N MET A 54 4.47 -6.22 -6.52
CA MET A 54 5.11 -7.50 -6.27
C MET A 54 4.65 -8.56 -7.28
N ALA A 55 3.36 -8.64 -7.59
CA ALA A 55 2.81 -9.55 -8.60
C ALA A 55 3.36 -9.27 -10.00
N ALA A 56 3.59 -7.99 -10.33
CA ALA A 56 4.28 -7.57 -11.55
C ALA A 56 5.79 -7.92 -11.54
N GLY A 57 6.33 -8.46 -10.45
CA GLY A 57 7.73 -8.82 -10.29
C GLY A 57 8.67 -7.63 -10.13
N LEU A 58 8.15 -6.51 -9.65
CA LEU A 58 8.96 -5.35 -9.29
C LEU A 58 9.52 -5.56 -7.88
N PRO A 59 10.81 -5.24 -7.64
CA PRO A 59 11.29 -5.10 -6.28
C PRO A 59 10.63 -3.86 -5.65
N VAL A 60 10.33 -3.98 -4.37
CA VAL A 60 9.61 -2.95 -3.62
C VAL A 60 10.48 -2.39 -2.49
N VAL A 61 10.40 -1.08 -2.26
CA VAL A 61 10.98 -0.41 -1.08
C VAL A 61 9.84 0.22 -0.31
N ALA A 62 9.60 -0.22 0.92
CA ALA A 62 8.44 0.22 1.69
C ALA A 62 8.79 0.57 3.14
N THR A 63 8.02 1.47 3.74
CA THR A 63 8.08 1.73 5.17
C THR A 63 7.50 0.55 5.96
N SER A 64 8.17 0.19 7.06
CA SER A 64 7.79 -0.91 7.94
C SER A 64 6.65 -0.50 8.89
N VAL A 65 5.46 -0.29 8.33
CA VAL A 65 4.26 0.13 9.06
C VAL A 65 3.08 -0.82 8.80
N GLY A 66 2.19 -0.97 9.79
CA GLY A 66 0.98 -1.77 9.64
C GLY A 66 1.26 -3.20 9.17
N GLY A 67 0.50 -3.68 8.17
CA GLY A 67 0.69 -5.02 7.59
C GLY A 67 1.76 -5.10 6.48
N VAL A 68 2.51 -4.03 6.20
CA VAL A 68 3.59 -4.07 5.19
C VAL A 68 4.66 -5.13 5.49
N PRO A 69 5.12 -5.33 6.75
CA PRO A 69 6.08 -6.39 7.07
C PRO A 69 5.56 -7.82 6.88
N GLU A 70 4.23 -8.00 6.81
CA GLU A 70 3.65 -9.30 6.46
C GLU A 70 3.78 -9.56 4.95
N LEU A 71 3.68 -8.50 4.14
CA LEU A 71 3.81 -8.57 2.69
C LEU A 71 5.26 -8.77 2.25
N VAL A 72 6.21 -8.05 2.84
CA VAL A 72 7.58 -7.96 2.34
C VAL A 72 8.57 -8.62 3.29
N GLU A 73 9.40 -9.51 2.76
CA GLU A 73 10.56 -10.06 3.46
C GLU A 73 11.80 -9.19 3.17
N HIS A 74 12.27 -8.49 4.21
CA HIS A 74 13.38 -7.53 4.11
C HIS A 74 14.64 -8.15 3.48
N ARG A 75 15.23 -7.46 2.50
CA ARG A 75 16.40 -7.87 1.70
C ARG A 75 16.23 -9.13 0.85
N TYR A 76 15.04 -9.74 0.84
CA TYR A 76 14.75 -10.91 0.01
C TYR A 76 13.72 -10.60 -1.07
N SER A 77 12.52 -10.16 -0.69
CA SER A 77 11.43 -9.82 -1.60
C SER A 77 11.19 -8.31 -1.71
N GLY A 78 11.99 -7.50 -1.03
CA GLY A 78 11.89 -6.04 -0.99
C GLY A 78 12.74 -5.46 0.14
N TYR A 79 12.77 -4.14 0.25
CA TYR A 79 13.31 -3.42 1.40
C TYR A 79 12.20 -2.92 2.31
N LEU A 80 12.48 -3.02 3.60
CA LEU A 80 11.71 -2.41 4.68
C LEU A 80 12.58 -1.36 5.35
N VAL A 81 12.08 -0.13 5.46
CA VAL A 81 12.76 0.99 6.14
C VAL A 81 11.88 1.57 7.24
N SER A 82 12.45 2.28 8.19
CA SER A 82 11.65 3.01 9.19
C SER A 82 10.83 4.12 8.53
N PRO A 83 9.59 4.41 9.00
CA PRO A 83 8.90 5.63 8.62
C PRO A 83 9.72 6.87 9.04
N ASP A 84 9.53 7.97 8.32
CA ASP A 84 10.25 9.24 8.53
C ASP A 84 11.78 9.16 8.36
N ASP A 85 12.29 8.12 7.68
CA ASP A 85 13.70 7.99 7.31
C ASP A 85 13.91 8.08 5.78
N PRO A 86 13.91 9.30 5.21
CA PRO A 86 14.12 9.48 3.77
C PRO A 86 15.53 9.06 3.32
N ARG A 87 16.51 8.99 4.22
CA ARG A 87 17.87 8.56 3.88
C ARG A 87 17.91 7.06 3.66
N ALA A 88 17.38 6.27 4.60
CA ALA A 88 17.27 4.83 4.44
C ALA A 88 16.43 4.44 3.21
N LEU A 89 15.35 5.19 2.94
CA LEU A 89 14.53 5.00 1.74
C LEU A 89 15.35 5.24 0.46
N ALA A 90 16.09 6.34 0.39
CA ALA A 90 16.92 6.70 -0.76
C ALA A 90 18.08 5.70 -0.96
N ASP A 91 18.73 5.26 0.11
CA ASP A 91 19.84 4.30 0.05
C ASP A 91 19.37 2.95 -0.50
N ALA A 92 18.20 2.46 -0.07
CA ALA A 92 17.60 1.23 -0.58
C ALA A 92 17.23 1.33 -2.07
N VAL A 93 16.65 2.47 -2.49
CA VAL A 93 16.35 2.73 -3.91
C VAL A 93 17.64 2.76 -4.73
N LYS A 94 18.68 3.45 -4.24
CA LYS A 94 19.96 3.56 -4.92
C LYS A 94 20.63 2.20 -5.07
N GLU A 95 20.64 1.36 -4.04
CA GLU A 95 21.20 0.01 -4.10
C GLU A 95 20.54 -0.83 -5.20
N LEU A 96 19.21 -0.75 -5.35
CA LEU A 96 18.48 -1.46 -6.41
C LEU A 96 18.71 -0.87 -7.81
N LEU A 97 18.91 0.44 -7.92
CA LEU A 97 19.22 1.07 -9.21
C LEU A 97 20.65 0.71 -9.67
N ASP A 98 21.60 0.69 -8.74
CA ASP A 98 23.02 0.43 -9.01
C ASP A 98 23.34 -1.08 -9.16
N ASN A 99 22.46 -1.98 -8.67
CA ASN A 99 22.67 -3.43 -8.71
C ASN A 99 21.52 -4.16 -9.42
N GLU A 100 21.62 -4.27 -10.75
CA GLU A 100 20.63 -4.97 -11.58
C GLU A 100 20.42 -6.44 -11.21
N PRO A 101 21.45 -7.27 -10.98
CA PRO A 101 21.26 -8.67 -10.56
C PRO A 101 20.46 -8.79 -9.26
N LEU A 102 20.74 -7.94 -8.27
CA LEU A 102 19.96 -7.89 -7.02
C LEU A 102 18.52 -7.50 -7.30
N ARG A 103 18.30 -6.44 -8.10
CA ARG A 103 16.98 -5.93 -8.47
C ARG A 103 16.11 -7.01 -9.12
N LEU A 104 16.65 -7.72 -10.11
CA LEU A 104 15.93 -8.78 -10.82
C LEU A 104 15.61 -9.97 -9.91
N ARG A 105 16.57 -10.40 -9.08
CA ARG A 105 16.36 -11.48 -8.10
C ARG A 105 15.28 -11.12 -7.08
N MET A 106 15.35 -9.92 -6.53
CA MET A 106 14.39 -9.43 -5.53
C MET A 106 12.98 -9.29 -6.13
N GLY A 107 12.86 -8.78 -7.35
CA GLY A 107 11.58 -8.72 -8.07
C GLY A 107 10.98 -10.10 -8.35
N ALA A 108 11.81 -11.08 -8.74
CA ALA A 108 11.36 -12.46 -8.91
C ALA A 108 10.87 -13.08 -7.59
N ALA A 109 11.59 -12.84 -6.48
CA ALA A 109 11.18 -13.29 -5.15
C ALA A 109 9.87 -12.62 -4.69
N ALA A 110 9.70 -11.32 -4.96
CA ALA A 110 8.46 -10.59 -4.72
C ALA A 110 7.27 -11.21 -5.44
N ARG A 111 7.44 -11.57 -6.72
CA ARG A 111 6.39 -12.23 -7.53
C ARG A 111 5.98 -13.59 -6.97
N VAL A 112 6.98 -14.41 -6.61
CA VAL A 112 6.74 -15.72 -5.99
C VAL A 112 5.95 -15.55 -4.71
N ARG A 113 6.37 -14.63 -3.84
CA ARG A 113 5.71 -14.37 -2.56
C ARG A 113 4.26 -13.90 -2.75
N ALA A 114 4.03 -12.94 -3.66
CA ALA A 114 2.69 -12.44 -3.97
C ALA A 114 1.74 -13.54 -4.43
N ARG A 115 2.20 -14.40 -5.35
CA ARG A 115 1.44 -15.54 -5.88
C ARG A 115 1.11 -16.56 -4.79
N ASP A 116 2.07 -16.88 -3.94
CA ASP A 116 1.96 -18.01 -3.01
C ASP A 116 1.18 -17.65 -1.73
N HIS A 117 1.23 -16.39 -1.27
CA HIS A 117 0.60 -15.95 -0.02
C HIS A 117 -0.73 -15.24 -0.22
N TRP A 118 -0.90 -14.51 -1.33
CA TRP A 118 -2.13 -13.75 -1.60
C TRP A 118 -2.72 -14.02 -3.00
N PRO A 119 -2.93 -15.29 -3.38
CA PRO A 119 -3.66 -15.58 -4.61
C PRO A 119 -5.10 -15.08 -4.49
N GLN A 120 -5.51 -14.20 -5.40
CA GLN A 120 -6.85 -13.61 -5.42
C GLN A 120 -7.95 -14.71 -5.40
N SER A 121 -7.71 -15.81 -6.11
CA SER A 121 -8.61 -16.97 -6.16
C SER A 121 -8.88 -17.58 -4.77
N LEU A 122 -7.86 -17.72 -3.93
CA LEU A 122 -8.01 -18.27 -2.58
C LEU A 122 -8.84 -17.34 -1.68
N CYS A 123 -8.66 -16.03 -1.81
CA CYS A 123 -9.45 -15.05 -1.07
C CYS A 123 -10.94 -15.14 -1.46
N THR A 124 -11.22 -15.17 -2.77
CA THR A 124 -12.59 -15.33 -3.29
C THR A 124 -13.20 -16.67 -2.87
N GLU A 125 -12.45 -17.76 -2.94
CA GLU A 125 -12.90 -19.09 -2.55
C GLU A 125 -13.26 -19.15 -1.06
N ARG A 126 -12.36 -18.71 -0.18
CA ARG A 126 -12.56 -18.71 1.28
C ARG A 126 -13.72 -17.81 1.69
N MET A 127 -13.78 -16.59 1.14
CA MET A 127 -14.88 -15.66 1.40
C MET A 127 -16.22 -16.28 0.94
N GLY A 128 -16.27 -16.84 -0.27
CA GLY A 128 -17.46 -17.50 -0.78
C GLY A 128 -17.87 -18.72 0.05
N ALA A 129 -16.92 -19.51 0.54
CA ALA A 129 -17.18 -20.65 1.41
C ALA A 129 -17.77 -20.20 2.75
N LEU A 130 -17.20 -19.17 3.38
CA LEU A 130 -17.69 -18.60 4.62
C LEU A 130 -19.11 -18.04 4.47
N LEU A 131 -19.36 -17.26 3.42
CA LEU A 131 -20.70 -16.72 3.15
C LEU A 131 -21.72 -17.86 2.93
N ARG A 132 -21.34 -18.92 2.22
CA ARG A 132 -22.19 -20.12 2.05
C ARG A 132 -22.43 -20.85 3.37
N GLN A 133 -21.43 -20.94 4.24
CA GLN A 133 -21.57 -21.54 5.57
C GLN A 133 -22.55 -20.75 6.42
N LEU A 134 -22.39 -19.42 6.47
CA LEU A 134 -23.26 -18.52 7.23
C LEU A 134 -24.70 -18.52 6.70
N ALA A 135 -24.88 -18.59 5.38
CA ALA A 135 -26.21 -18.70 4.77
C ALA A 135 -26.90 -20.03 5.09
N ARG A 136 -26.14 -21.11 5.27
CA ARG A 136 -26.65 -22.44 5.66
C ARG A 136 -26.89 -22.56 7.15
N SER A 137 -26.09 -21.90 7.98
CA SER A 137 -26.37 -21.71 9.40
C SER A 137 -27.46 -20.66 9.54
N ARG A 138 -28.70 -21.05 9.25
CA ARG A 138 -29.88 -20.23 9.57
C ARG A 138 -29.73 -19.80 11.03
N VAL A 139 -29.72 -18.50 11.27
CA VAL A 139 -29.87 -17.90 12.60
C VAL A 139 -31.08 -18.57 13.24
N VAL A 140 -30.84 -19.44 14.23
CA VAL A 140 -31.87 -19.83 15.18
C VAL A 140 -32.34 -18.52 15.78
N GLY A 141 -33.60 -18.17 15.56
CA GLY A 141 -34.14 -16.83 15.74
C GLY A 141 -33.63 -16.14 16.99
N THR A 142 -32.70 -15.22 16.81
CA THR A 142 -32.65 -14.02 17.62
C THR A 142 -33.30 -12.96 16.74
N GLU A 143 -34.43 -12.44 17.19
CA GLU A 143 -34.93 -11.16 16.69
C GLU A 143 -33.74 -10.21 16.66
N VAL A 144 -33.29 -9.85 15.47
CA VAL A 144 -32.48 -8.64 15.32
C VAL A 144 -33.47 -7.52 15.55
N SER A 145 -33.68 -7.17 16.83
CA SER A 145 -34.27 -5.89 17.20
C SER A 145 -33.42 -4.85 16.49
N ARG A 146 -33.95 -4.27 15.39
CA ARG A 146 -33.40 -3.03 14.86
C ARG A 146 -33.51 -2.05 16.02
N PRO A 147 -32.41 -1.51 16.56
CA PRO A 147 -32.56 -0.28 17.31
C PRO A 147 -33.04 0.75 16.28
N GLU A 148 -34.34 1.02 16.26
CA GLU A 148 -34.97 2.05 15.41
C GLU A 148 -34.45 3.48 15.72
N ALA A 149 -33.43 3.62 16.57
CA ALA A 149 -32.88 4.90 16.98
C ALA A 149 -31.34 4.92 17.07
N THR A 150 -30.58 4.25 16.18
CA THR A 150 -29.11 4.49 16.12
C THR A 150 -28.45 4.29 14.75
N VAL A 151 -29.15 4.54 13.64
CA VAL A 151 -28.47 4.65 12.31
C VAL A 151 -28.22 6.11 11.90
N ALA A 152 -28.91 7.08 12.53
CA ALA A 152 -28.66 8.49 12.28
C ALA A 152 -27.39 9.06 12.96
N ALA A 153 -26.79 8.35 13.92
CA ALA A 153 -25.63 8.84 14.67
C ALA A 153 -24.27 8.35 14.14
N ALA A 154 -24.23 7.35 13.26
CA ALA A 154 -22.98 6.77 12.74
C ALA A 154 -22.59 7.28 11.33
N ILE A 155 -23.40 8.16 10.73
CA ILE A 155 -23.09 8.89 9.49
C ILE A 155 -23.11 10.39 9.79
N ALA A 156 -22.44 10.81 10.86
CA ALA A 156 -22.05 12.20 10.98
C ALA A 156 -20.94 12.47 9.95
N PRO A 157 -20.95 13.59 9.21
CA PRO A 157 -19.80 13.98 8.42
C PRO A 157 -18.59 14.06 9.34
N ILE A 158 -17.51 13.38 8.97
CA ILE A 158 -16.22 13.50 9.67
C ILE A 158 -15.88 14.99 9.68
N ALA A 159 -16.00 15.63 10.85
CA ALA A 159 -15.58 17.00 11.03
C ALA A 159 -14.08 17.09 10.66
N PRO A 160 -13.63 18.14 9.98
CA PRO A 160 -12.23 18.25 9.61
C PRO A 160 -11.37 18.16 10.86
N MET A 161 -10.47 17.19 10.87
CA MET A 161 -9.49 17.00 11.94
C MET A 161 -8.69 18.29 12.07
N LYS A 162 -8.84 19.02 13.20
CA LYS A 162 -7.99 20.16 13.52
C LYS A 162 -6.57 19.64 13.73
N ILE A 163 -5.72 19.81 12.72
CA ILE A 163 -4.28 19.66 12.87
C ILE A 163 -3.83 20.75 13.84
N SER A 164 -3.41 20.36 15.04
CA SER A 164 -2.87 21.28 16.04
C SER A 164 -1.56 21.87 15.53
N SER A 165 -1.58 23.17 15.24
CA SER A 165 -0.43 23.98 14.85
C SER A 165 0.49 24.29 16.04
N LYS A 166 1.08 23.26 16.63
CA LYS A 166 2.23 23.42 17.54
C LYS A 166 3.50 22.88 16.90
N LEU A 167 3.91 23.55 15.83
CA LEU A 167 5.31 23.65 15.45
C LEU A 167 5.67 25.15 15.50
N THR A 168 6.22 25.57 16.64
CA THR A 168 6.87 26.88 16.76
C THR A 168 8.20 26.83 15.98
N PRO A 169 8.56 27.89 15.23
CA PRO A 169 9.81 27.92 14.48
C PRO A 169 11.01 28.14 15.42
N ARG A 170 12.05 27.34 15.23
CA ARG A 170 13.45 27.72 15.45
C ARG A 170 14.28 27.20 14.29
#